data_AF-A0A938H621-F1
#
_entry.id   AF-A0A938H621-F1
#
_cell.length_a   1.000
_cell.length_b   1.000
_cell.length_c   1.000
_cell.angle_alpha   90.00
_cell.angle_beta   90.00
_cell.angle_gamma   90.00
#
_symmetry.space_group_name_H-M   'P 1'
#
loop_
_entity.id
_entity.type
_entity.pdbx_description
1 polymer ?
#
loop_
_entity_poly.entity_id
_entity_poly.type
_entity_poly.pdbx_seq_one_letter_code
_entity_poly.pdbx_strand_id
1 'polypeptide(L)'
;MSSAVRHPFEPPPCPMLPSALHPPDPRITRRHGADKGAAFYLDALRYAHSLWLAGRPAQAILQLNKAWMADLTSDDPVVDAHPPPYSALVWMLRHAADGGCGFLGDPVRHFQHLASRMSGPRAGVRAWRAWLCMHLARRVLPCDGFHADGPQIAREGLWIPSWSRALSAIAGCGWPGEARRAQEAVAIAWESAID
;
A
#
# COMPACT_ATOMS: atom_id res chain seq x y z
N MET A 1 -42.51 3.43 -3.83
CA MET A 1 -41.08 3.76 -4.04
C MET A 1 -40.27 2.82 -3.16
N SER A 2 -39.77 1.72 -3.74
CA SER A 2 -39.02 0.70 -3.00
C SER A 2 -37.59 1.19 -2.78
N SER A 3 -37.20 1.36 -1.53
CA SER A 3 -35.80 1.62 -1.16
C SER A 3 -35.00 0.36 -1.50
N ALA A 4 -34.17 0.44 -2.55
CA ALA A 4 -33.23 -0.62 -2.86
C ALA A 4 -32.29 -0.78 -1.66
N VAL A 5 -32.43 -1.90 -0.95
CA VAL A 5 -31.42 -2.38 0.01
C VAL A 5 -30.12 -2.47 -0.78
N ARG A 6 -29.20 -1.52 -0.56
CA ARG A 6 -27.83 -1.68 -1.06
C ARG A 6 -27.27 -2.87 -0.31
N HIS A 7 -27.17 -4.02 -0.97
CA HIS A 7 -26.33 -5.09 -0.47
C HIS A 7 -24.94 -4.50 -0.21
N PRO A 8 -24.32 -4.75 0.96
CA PRO A 8 -22.95 -4.33 1.16
C PRO A 8 -22.12 -4.95 0.05
N PHE A 9 -21.47 -4.11 -0.76
CA PHE A 9 -20.56 -4.59 -1.78
C PHE A 9 -19.48 -5.42 -1.09
N GLU A 10 -19.42 -6.70 -1.43
CA GLU A 10 -18.36 -7.58 -0.99
C GLU A 10 -17.18 -7.42 -1.96
N PRO A 11 -16.07 -6.82 -1.52
CA PRO A 11 -14.96 -6.61 -2.41
C PRO A 11 -14.33 -7.96 -2.80
N PRO A 12 -13.93 -8.13 -4.08
CA PRO A 12 -13.34 -9.39 -4.53
C PRO A 12 -12.00 -9.66 -3.82
N PRO A 13 -11.56 -10.92 -3.67
CA PRO A 13 -10.24 -11.20 -3.10
C PRO A 13 -9.13 -10.61 -3.99
N CYS A 14 -8.12 -10.02 -3.35
CA CYS A 14 -6.96 -9.48 -4.06
C CYS A 14 -6.07 -10.66 -4.52
N PRO A 15 -5.84 -10.84 -5.83
CA PRO A 15 -5.13 -12.02 -6.34
C PRO A 15 -3.63 -12.02 -6.00
N MET A 16 -3.07 -10.86 -5.62
CA MET A 16 -1.66 -10.73 -5.25
C MET A 16 -1.40 -10.92 -3.74
N LEU A 17 -2.45 -11.10 -2.93
CA LEU A 17 -2.29 -11.30 -1.49
C LEU A 17 -2.48 -12.77 -1.09
N PRO A 18 -1.77 -13.24 -0.05
CA PRO A 18 -2.01 -14.55 0.54
C PRO A 18 -3.44 -14.66 1.09
N SER A 19 -3.89 -15.89 1.34
CA SER A 19 -5.21 -16.16 1.91
C SER A 19 -5.45 -15.37 3.21
N ALA A 20 -6.61 -14.71 3.26
CA ALA A 20 -7.04 -13.92 4.40
C ALA A 20 -7.13 -14.75 5.70
N LEU A 21 -7.03 -14.06 6.83
CA LEU A 21 -7.34 -14.61 8.14
C LEU A 21 -8.85 -14.62 8.37
N HIS A 22 -9.37 -15.73 8.91
CA HIS A 22 -10.76 -15.85 9.34
C HIS A 22 -10.80 -16.46 10.76
N PRO A 23 -11.28 -15.70 11.77
CA PRO A 23 -11.64 -14.27 11.73
C PRO A 23 -10.40 -13.34 11.62
N PRO A 24 -10.56 -12.06 11.20
CA PRO A 24 -9.48 -11.08 11.25
C PRO A 24 -9.01 -10.84 12.69
N ASP A 25 -7.70 -10.95 12.97
CA ASP A 25 -7.15 -10.64 14.30
C ASP A 25 -6.38 -9.30 14.29
N PRO A 26 -6.91 -8.23 14.92
CA PRO A 26 -6.24 -6.93 14.97
C PRO A 26 -4.92 -6.92 15.76
N ARG A 27 -4.62 -7.98 16.51
CA ARG A 27 -3.39 -8.12 17.29
C ARG A 27 -2.29 -8.84 16.52
N ILE A 28 -2.60 -9.42 15.35
CA ILE A 28 -1.69 -10.32 14.62
C ILE A 28 -0.35 -9.67 14.27
N THR A 29 -0.34 -8.39 13.88
CA THR A 29 0.93 -7.68 13.61
C THR A 29 1.59 -7.15 14.87
N ARG A 30 0.84 -6.97 15.97
CA ARG A 30 1.37 -6.42 17.24
C ARG A 30 2.12 -7.46 18.06
N ARG A 31 1.71 -8.74 17.99
CA ARG A 31 2.34 -9.85 18.72
C ARG A 31 3.82 -10.06 18.39
N HIS A 32 4.24 -9.61 17.21
CA HIS A 32 5.61 -9.64 16.72
C HIS A 32 6.54 -8.64 17.45
N GLY A 33 5.99 -7.58 18.03
CA GLY A 33 6.77 -6.60 18.79
C GLY A 33 7.91 -5.99 17.96
N ALA A 34 9.15 -6.22 18.40
CA ALA A 34 10.36 -5.76 17.73
C ALA A 34 10.83 -6.70 16.60
N ASP A 35 10.45 -7.98 16.64
CA ASP A 35 10.81 -8.96 15.63
C ASP A 35 9.89 -8.81 14.41
N LYS A 36 10.42 -8.20 13.34
CA LYS A 36 9.65 -7.93 12.12
C LYS A 36 10.21 -8.75 10.95
N GLY A 37 10.48 -10.03 11.15
CA GLY A 37 10.91 -10.93 10.08
C GLY A 37 9.78 -11.38 9.13
N ALA A 38 10.00 -12.51 8.45
CA ALA A 38 9.09 -13.09 7.46
C ALA A 38 7.67 -13.37 7.99
N ALA A 39 7.54 -13.81 9.25
CA ALA A 39 6.24 -14.08 9.85
C ALA A 39 5.40 -12.80 10.04
N PHE A 40 6.05 -11.70 10.45
CA PHE A 40 5.41 -10.39 10.55
C PHE A 40 4.95 -9.89 9.17
N TYR A 41 5.79 -10.06 8.16
CA TYR A 41 5.46 -9.71 6.78
C TYR A 41 4.21 -10.44 6.29
N LEU A 42 4.19 -11.77 6.42
CA LEU A 42 3.07 -12.59 6.00
C LEU A 42 1.78 -12.26 6.76
N ASP A 43 1.85 -12.09 8.08
CA ASP A 43 0.69 -11.71 8.89
C ASP A 43 0.15 -10.32 8.51
N ALA A 44 1.02 -9.37 8.18
CA ALA A 44 0.60 -8.05 7.72
C ALA A 44 -0.16 -8.14 6.38
N LEU A 45 0.33 -8.95 5.43
CA LEU A 45 -0.34 -9.17 4.15
C LEU A 45 -1.69 -9.88 4.31
N ARG A 46 -1.74 -10.97 5.07
CA ARG A 46 -3.00 -11.73 5.31
C ARG A 46 -4.03 -10.87 6.02
N TYR A 47 -3.60 -10.05 6.97
CA TYR A 47 -4.50 -9.16 7.68
C TYR A 47 -4.95 -7.97 6.83
N ALA A 48 -4.09 -7.45 5.95
CA ALA A 48 -4.52 -6.48 4.93
C ALA A 48 -5.62 -7.09 4.04
N HIS A 49 -5.47 -8.34 3.61
CA HIS A 49 -6.48 -9.04 2.81
C HIS A 49 -7.79 -9.23 3.59
N SER A 50 -7.73 -9.63 4.87
CA SER A 50 -8.92 -9.72 5.73
C SER A 50 -9.66 -8.39 5.88
N LEU A 51 -8.94 -7.28 6.03
CA LEU A 51 -9.55 -5.95 6.13
C LEU A 51 -10.17 -5.51 4.82
N TRP A 52 -9.53 -5.85 3.70
CA TRP A 52 -10.07 -5.62 2.38
C TRP A 52 -11.41 -6.33 2.21
N LEU A 53 -11.45 -7.66 2.41
CA LEU A 53 -12.68 -8.47 2.32
C LEU A 53 -13.78 -8.00 3.27
N ALA A 54 -13.43 -7.34 4.37
CA ALA A 54 -14.37 -6.74 5.31
C ALA A 54 -14.86 -5.34 4.92
N GLY A 55 -14.57 -4.85 3.70
CA GLY A 55 -15.01 -3.53 3.23
C GLY A 55 -14.26 -2.36 3.90
N ARG A 56 -13.00 -2.57 4.32
CA ARG A 56 -12.20 -1.58 5.06
C ARG A 56 -10.91 -1.20 4.29
N PRO A 57 -11.03 -0.60 3.09
CA PRO A 57 -9.89 -0.41 2.18
C PRO A 57 -8.83 0.53 2.73
N ALA A 58 -9.20 1.62 3.40
CA ALA A 58 -8.22 2.50 4.06
C ALA A 58 -7.36 1.74 5.07
N GLN A 59 -7.96 0.85 5.86
CA GLN A 59 -7.24 0.08 6.88
C GLN A 59 -6.44 -1.08 6.27
N ALA A 60 -6.92 -1.68 5.18
CA ALA A 60 -6.16 -2.66 4.40
C ALA A 60 -4.85 -2.04 3.87
N ILE A 61 -4.92 -0.85 3.27
CA ILE A 61 -3.74 -0.12 2.78
C ILE A 61 -2.77 0.24 3.91
N LEU A 62 -3.27 0.64 5.09
CA LEU A 62 -2.42 0.84 6.26
C LEU A 62 -1.68 -0.44 6.67
N GLN A 63 -2.28 -1.61 6.52
CA GLN A 63 -1.63 -2.88 6.84
C GLN A 63 -0.64 -3.33 5.75
N LEU A 64 -0.89 -3.06 4.46
CA LEU A 64 0.14 -3.21 3.43
C LEU A 64 1.38 -2.36 3.76
N ASN A 65 1.16 -1.13 4.25
CA ASN A 65 2.25 -0.26 4.68
C ASN A 65 3.06 -0.83 5.85
N LYS A 66 2.40 -1.55 6.76
CA LYS A 66 3.09 -2.25 7.84
C LYS A 66 3.93 -3.41 7.34
N ALA A 67 3.54 -4.10 6.27
CA ALA A 67 4.34 -5.19 5.71
C ALA A 67 5.75 -4.72 5.33
N TRP A 68 5.90 -3.51 4.78
CA TRP A 68 7.21 -2.90 4.50
C TRP A 68 8.04 -2.51 5.73
N MET A 69 7.52 -2.67 6.95
CA MET A 69 8.33 -2.58 8.16
C MET A 69 9.14 -3.87 8.40
N ALA A 70 8.90 -4.92 7.62
CA ALA A 70 9.62 -6.17 7.75
C ALA A 70 11.11 -5.98 7.42
N ASP A 71 11.96 -6.62 8.21
CA ASP A 71 13.40 -6.65 8.03
C ASP A 71 13.79 -7.91 7.27
N LEU A 72 13.44 -7.94 5.98
CA LEU A 72 13.73 -9.05 5.09
C LEU A 72 15.05 -8.81 4.32
N THR A 73 15.69 -9.93 3.99
CA THR A 73 16.90 -10.08 3.18
C THR A 73 16.57 -10.72 1.83
N SER A 74 17.53 -10.81 0.91
CA SER A 74 17.35 -11.51 -0.39
C SER A 74 16.95 -12.97 -0.25
N ASP A 75 17.38 -13.60 0.83
CA ASP A 75 17.36 -15.06 0.96
C ASP A 75 16.09 -15.52 1.68
N ASP A 76 15.23 -14.59 2.11
CA ASP A 76 13.95 -14.88 2.73
C ASP A 76 12.97 -15.40 1.66
N PRO A 77 12.61 -16.70 1.67
CA PRO A 77 11.78 -17.30 0.62
C PRO A 77 10.37 -16.69 0.53
N VAL A 78 9.95 -15.99 1.59
CA VAL A 78 8.68 -15.28 1.66
C VAL A 78 8.57 -14.17 0.61
N VAL A 79 9.68 -13.55 0.21
CA VAL A 79 9.68 -12.45 -0.78
C VAL A 79 9.43 -12.96 -2.19
N ASP A 80 9.86 -14.18 -2.50
CA ASP A 80 9.60 -14.83 -3.78
C ASP A 80 8.15 -15.30 -3.88
N ALA A 81 7.64 -15.93 -2.82
CA ALA A 81 6.25 -16.37 -2.74
C ALA A 81 5.25 -15.20 -2.65
N HIS A 82 5.66 -14.13 -1.97
CA HIS A 82 4.86 -12.94 -1.71
C HIS A 82 5.72 -11.69 -1.95
N PRO A 83 5.73 -11.13 -3.16
CA PRO A 83 6.55 -9.96 -3.49
C PRO A 83 6.07 -8.70 -2.76
N PRO A 84 6.94 -7.66 -2.65
CA PRO A 84 6.56 -6.34 -2.13
C PRO A 84 5.19 -5.89 -2.63
N PRO A 85 4.26 -5.46 -1.75
CA PRO A 85 2.83 -5.35 -2.09
C PRO A 85 2.45 -4.13 -2.95
N TYR A 86 3.30 -3.68 -3.87
CA TYR A 86 2.98 -2.59 -4.80
C TYR A 86 1.83 -2.94 -5.74
N SER A 87 1.86 -4.14 -6.33
CA SER A 87 0.78 -4.61 -7.22
C SER A 87 -0.55 -4.75 -6.47
N ALA A 88 -0.51 -5.27 -5.24
CA ALA A 88 -1.68 -5.36 -4.36
C ALA A 88 -2.25 -3.98 -4.02
N LEU A 89 -1.37 -3.01 -3.70
CA LEU A 89 -1.78 -1.63 -3.46
C LEU A 89 -2.48 -1.02 -4.68
N VAL A 90 -1.86 -1.10 -5.87
CA VAL A 90 -2.45 -0.58 -7.12
C VAL A 90 -3.80 -1.23 -7.38
N TRP A 91 -3.88 -2.55 -7.26
CA TRP A 91 -5.11 -3.29 -7.47
C TRP A 91 -6.22 -2.84 -6.50
N MET A 92 -5.92 -2.70 -5.20
CA MET A 92 -6.89 -2.24 -4.19
C MET A 92 -7.35 -0.80 -4.44
N LEU A 93 -6.42 0.10 -4.80
CA LEU A 93 -6.74 1.49 -5.09
C LEU A 93 -7.71 1.61 -6.28
N ARG A 94 -7.50 0.81 -7.33
CA ARG A 94 -8.39 0.78 -8.50
C ARG A 94 -9.80 0.34 -8.11
N HIS A 95 -9.93 -0.77 -7.39
CA HIS A 95 -11.24 -1.29 -6.99
C HIS A 95 -11.95 -0.36 -5.99
N ALA A 96 -11.19 0.34 -5.14
CA ALA A 96 -11.76 1.29 -4.19
C ALA A 96 -12.12 2.65 -4.81
N ALA A 97 -11.53 3.03 -5.95
CA ALA A 97 -11.76 4.31 -6.61
C ALA A 97 -13.23 4.50 -7.03
N ASP A 98 -13.90 3.41 -7.41
CA ASP A 98 -15.31 3.43 -7.85
C ASP A 98 -16.31 3.61 -6.68
N GLY A 99 -15.81 3.78 -5.45
CA GLY A 99 -16.64 4.07 -4.26
C GLY A 99 -17.44 2.88 -3.72
N GLY A 100 -17.38 1.72 -4.38
CA GLY A 100 -18.09 0.50 -3.97
C GLY A 100 -17.49 -0.18 -2.73
N CYS A 101 -16.17 -0.07 -2.51
CA CYS A 101 -15.45 -0.89 -1.53
C CYS A 101 -15.44 -0.35 -0.08
N GLY A 102 -16.10 0.78 0.20
CA GLY A 102 -16.05 1.46 1.50
C GLY A 102 -15.09 2.65 1.54
N PHE A 103 -14.87 3.21 2.73
CA PHE A 103 -14.10 4.45 2.90
C PHE A 103 -12.59 4.25 2.63
N LEU A 104 -12.08 4.92 1.59
CA LEU A 104 -10.68 4.87 1.16
C LEU A 104 -9.78 5.91 1.85
N GLY A 105 -10.36 7.02 2.32
CA GLY A 105 -9.59 8.19 2.77
C GLY A 105 -8.94 8.92 1.59
N ASP A 106 -7.80 9.60 1.81
CA ASP A 106 -6.98 10.19 0.75
C ASP A 106 -5.59 9.51 0.74
N PRO A 107 -5.39 8.45 -0.09
CA PRO A 107 -4.12 7.74 -0.16
C PRO A 107 -2.95 8.63 -0.59
N VAL A 108 -3.17 9.60 -1.49
CA VAL A 108 -2.09 10.50 -1.95
C VAL A 108 -1.58 11.32 -0.78
N ARG A 109 -2.48 11.94 -0.01
CA ARG A 109 -2.13 12.66 1.21
C ARG A 109 -1.52 11.73 2.25
N HIS A 110 -2.14 10.58 2.52
CA HIS A 110 -1.61 9.61 3.50
C HIS A 110 -0.15 9.26 3.22
N PHE A 111 0.20 8.92 1.98
CA PHE A 111 1.56 8.55 1.62
C PHE A 111 2.56 9.71 1.69
N GLN A 112 2.15 10.94 1.34
CA GLN A 112 2.98 12.13 1.55
C GLN A 112 3.31 12.33 3.04
N HIS A 113 2.30 12.31 3.91
CA HIS A 113 2.51 12.51 5.34
C HIS A 113 3.38 11.38 5.91
N LEU A 114 3.13 10.14 5.48
CA LEU A 114 3.93 8.99 5.89
C LEU A 114 5.40 9.16 5.49
N ALA A 115 5.67 9.58 4.26
CA ALA A 115 7.04 9.74 3.75
C ALA A 115 7.80 10.87 4.47
N SER A 116 7.14 11.99 4.75
CA SER A 116 7.74 13.17 5.41
C SER A 116 7.91 13.04 6.92
N ARG A 117 7.24 12.07 7.56
CA ARG A 117 7.28 11.85 9.02
C ARG A 117 7.96 10.56 9.45
N MET A 118 8.61 9.86 8.52
CA MET A 118 9.16 8.54 8.79
C MET A 118 10.27 8.61 9.84
N SER A 119 10.17 7.76 10.85
CA SER A 119 11.17 7.66 11.94
C SER A 119 11.37 6.20 12.37
N GLY A 120 12.40 5.98 13.18
CA GLY A 120 12.77 4.66 13.72
C GLY A 120 13.56 3.79 12.74
N PRO A 121 13.58 2.45 12.96
CA PRO A 121 14.34 1.53 12.14
C PRO A 121 13.99 1.65 10.66
N ARG A 122 15.03 1.63 9.82
CA ARG A 122 14.93 1.66 8.37
C ARG A 122 14.10 2.85 7.83
N ALA A 123 14.09 3.99 8.54
CA ALA A 123 13.29 5.15 8.18
C ALA A 123 13.54 5.66 6.75
N GLY A 124 14.80 5.65 6.29
CA GLY A 124 15.15 6.07 4.93
C GLY A 124 14.45 5.26 3.85
N VAL A 125 14.64 3.93 3.82
CA VAL A 125 13.97 3.07 2.84
C VAL A 125 12.45 3.11 2.98
N ARG A 126 11.92 3.17 4.21
CA ARG A 126 10.47 3.28 4.43
C ARG A 126 9.90 4.59 3.87
N ALA A 127 10.61 5.71 4.00
CA ALA A 127 10.22 6.97 3.39
C ALA A 127 10.19 6.86 1.85
N TRP A 128 11.21 6.24 1.25
CA TRP A 128 11.24 6.01 -0.20
C TRP A 128 10.10 5.10 -0.68
N ARG A 129 9.75 4.06 0.08
CA ARG A 129 8.60 3.20 -0.20
C ARG A 129 7.30 4.00 -0.17
N ALA A 130 7.13 4.86 0.84
CA ALA A 130 5.96 5.75 0.93
C ALA A 130 5.89 6.74 -0.24
N TRP A 131 7.02 7.31 -0.69
CA TRP A 131 7.05 8.13 -1.90
C TRP A 131 6.64 7.37 -3.16
N LEU A 132 7.11 6.13 -3.35
CA LEU A 132 6.65 5.29 -4.47
C LEU A 132 5.14 5.05 -4.40
N CYS A 133 4.62 4.68 -3.24
CA CYS A 133 3.19 4.46 -3.06
C CYS A 133 2.35 5.73 -3.29
N MET A 134 2.87 6.92 -2.95
CA MET A 134 2.23 8.19 -3.29
C MET A 134 2.09 8.38 -4.81
N HIS A 135 3.16 8.10 -5.56
CA HIS A 135 3.15 8.19 -7.02
C HIS A 135 2.21 7.17 -7.66
N LEU A 136 2.19 5.93 -7.15
CA LEU A 136 1.24 4.90 -7.58
C LEU A 136 -0.20 5.36 -7.32
N ALA A 137 -0.48 5.92 -6.13
CA ALA A 137 -1.80 6.45 -5.81
C ALA A 137 -2.22 7.58 -6.74
N ARG A 138 -1.33 8.54 -7.01
CA ARG A 138 -1.60 9.64 -7.97
C ARG A 138 -1.87 9.16 -9.39
N ARG A 139 -1.27 8.03 -9.78
CA ARG A 139 -1.44 7.49 -11.12
C ARG A 139 -2.76 6.72 -11.27
N VAL A 140 -3.24 6.13 -10.19
CA VAL A 140 -4.44 5.28 -10.18
C VAL A 140 -5.71 6.08 -9.88
N LEU A 141 -5.64 7.02 -8.94
CA LEU A 141 -6.80 7.73 -8.43
C LEU A 141 -7.10 9.01 -9.23
N PRO A 142 -8.37 9.41 -9.34
CA PRO A 142 -8.73 10.63 -10.07
C PRO A 142 -8.19 11.88 -9.36
N CYS A 143 -7.68 12.83 -10.15
CA CYS A 143 -6.91 13.97 -9.63
C CYS A 143 -7.75 15.02 -8.90
N ASP A 144 -9.07 15.01 -9.07
CA ASP A 144 -10.02 15.95 -8.45
C ASP A 144 -10.38 15.57 -7.00
N GLY A 145 -10.30 14.28 -6.65
CA GLY A 145 -10.61 13.78 -5.31
C GLY A 145 -9.40 13.54 -4.41
N PHE A 146 -8.20 13.38 -4.97
CA PHE A 146 -7.03 12.87 -4.24
C PHE A 146 -5.79 13.72 -4.52
N HIS A 147 -5.35 14.49 -3.52
CA HIS A 147 -4.29 15.48 -3.72
C HIS A 147 -3.29 15.50 -2.58
N ALA A 148 -2.08 15.94 -2.93
CA ALA A 148 -1.05 16.24 -1.96
C ALA A 148 -1.50 17.35 -0.99
N ASP A 149 -1.02 17.32 0.24
CA ASP A 149 -1.20 18.41 1.20
C ASP A 149 -0.28 19.59 0.80
N GLY A 150 -0.83 20.47 -0.04
CA GLY A 150 -0.20 21.72 -0.47
C GLY A 150 0.18 22.65 0.69
N PRO A 151 -0.72 22.89 1.67
CA PRO A 151 -0.38 23.63 2.88
C PRO A 151 0.84 23.08 3.64
N GLN A 152 0.97 21.75 3.79
CA GLN A 152 2.17 21.15 4.38
C GLN A 152 3.41 21.44 3.52
N ILE A 153 3.31 21.27 2.20
CA ILE A 153 4.42 21.50 1.27
C ILE A 153 4.97 22.92 1.41
N ALA A 154 4.08 23.91 1.37
CA ALA A 154 4.46 25.32 1.48
C ALA A 154 5.06 25.64 2.85
N ARG A 155 4.44 25.17 3.93
CA ARG A 155 4.86 25.47 5.31
C ARG A 155 6.20 24.83 5.69
N GLU A 156 6.49 23.64 5.16
CA GLU A 156 7.66 22.85 5.55
C GLU A 156 8.78 22.86 4.50
N GLY A 157 8.56 23.52 3.35
CA GLY A 157 9.49 23.45 2.22
C GLY A 157 9.66 22.01 1.71
N LEU A 158 8.61 21.20 1.78
CA LEU A 158 8.69 19.78 1.48
C LEU A 158 8.95 19.55 -0.01
N TRP A 159 10.09 18.96 -0.31
CA TRP A 159 10.40 18.51 -1.66
C TRP A 159 9.83 17.12 -1.92
N ILE A 160 8.90 16.99 -2.89
CA ILE A 160 8.39 15.70 -3.34
C ILE A 160 9.35 15.14 -4.40
N PRO A 161 10.01 13.99 -4.16
CA PRO A 161 10.90 13.37 -5.15
C PRO A 161 10.11 12.89 -6.37
N SER A 162 10.75 12.89 -7.54
CA SER A 162 10.19 12.26 -8.74
C SER A 162 10.06 10.74 -8.55
N TRP A 163 9.20 10.09 -9.37
CA TRP A 163 9.13 8.63 -9.46
C TRP A 163 10.51 8.01 -9.69
N SER A 164 11.27 8.52 -10.68
CA SER A 164 12.61 8.02 -11.01
C SER A 164 13.59 8.13 -9.84
N ARG A 165 13.53 9.23 -9.07
CA ARG A 165 14.37 9.41 -7.88
C ARG A 165 14.01 8.42 -6.78
N ALA A 166 12.73 8.29 -6.46
CA ALA A 166 12.28 7.36 -5.42
C ALA A 166 12.62 5.91 -5.80
N LEU A 167 12.47 5.57 -7.07
CA LEU A 167 12.78 4.26 -7.61
C LEU A 167 14.27 3.94 -7.55
N SER A 168 15.12 4.89 -7.95
CA SER A 168 16.58 4.75 -7.84
C SER A 168 17.02 4.59 -6.38
N ALA A 169 16.39 5.32 -5.45
CA ALA A 169 16.67 5.16 -4.03
C ALA A 169 16.29 3.75 -3.53
N ILE A 170 15.12 3.23 -3.91
CA ILE A 170 14.72 1.86 -3.58
C ILE A 170 15.63 0.81 -4.21
N ALA A 171 16.13 1.03 -5.42
CA ALA A 171 17.11 0.12 -6.02
C ALA A 171 18.40 0.02 -5.18
N GLY A 172 18.79 1.09 -4.49
CA GLY A 172 19.99 1.14 -3.65
C GLY A 172 19.80 0.74 -2.18
N CYS A 173 18.58 0.86 -1.62
CA CYS A 173 18.35 0.62 -0.18
C CYS A 173 17.14 -0.27 0.16
N GLY A 174 16.37 -0.67 -0.86
CA GLY A 174 15.23 -1.57 -0.76
C GLY A 174 15.63 -3.04 -0.65
N TRP A 175 14.62 -3.91 -0.66
CA TRP A 175 14.86 -5.34 -0.85
C TRP A 175 15.36 -5.61 -2.27
N PRO A 176 16.17 -6.66 -2.48
CA PRO A 176 16.62 -7.04 -3.81
C PRO A 176 15.45 -7.24 -4.78
N GLY A 177 15.53 -6.59 -5.94
CA GLY A 177 14.46 -6.62 -6.95
C GLY A 177 13.22 -5.76 -6.61
N GLU A 178 13.15 -5.10 -5.46
CA GLU A 178 11.99 -4.31 -5.04
C GLU A 178 11.65 -3.19 -6.03
N ALA A 179 12.66 -2.50 -6.56
CA ALA A 179 12.46 -1.46 -7.58
C ALA A 179 11.78 -2.01 -8.85
N ARG A 180 12.17 -3.23 -9.28
CA ARG A 180 11.53 -3.89 -10.43
C ARG A 180 10.06 -4.19 -10.14
N ARG A 181 9.74 -4.69 -8.94
CA ARG A 181 8.34 -4.93 -8.51
C ARG A 181 7.52 -3.65 -8.48
N ALA A 182 8.11 -2.53 -8.06
CA ALA A 182 7.45 -1.23 -8.12
C ALA A 182 7.20 -0.76 -9.56
N GLN A 183 8.12 -1.03 -10.50
CA GLN A 183 7.92 -0.75 -11.94
C GLN A 183 6.81 -1.61 -12.54
N GLU A 184 6.81 -2.92 -12.24
CA GLU A 184 5.77 -3.86 -12.69
C GLU A 184 4.37 -3.39 -12.26
N ALA A 185 4.24 -2.86 -11.04
CA ALA A 185 2.97 -2.32 -10.55
C ALA A 185 2.44 -1.12 -11.36
N VAL A 186 3.30 -0.39 -12.09
CA VAL A 186 2.88 0.70 -12.99
C VAL A 186 2.13 0.15 -14.21
N ALA A 187 2.48 -1.04 -14.71
CA ALA A 187 1.77 -1.65 -15.83
C ALA A 187 0.31 -1.96 -15.45
N ILE A 188 0.09 -2.47 -14.24
CA ILE A 188 -1.25 -2.68 -13.67
C ILE A 188 -2.01 -1.35 -13.56
N ALA A 189 -1.32 -0.23 -13.33
CA ALA A 189 -1.97 1.08 -13.31
C ALA A 189 -2.39 1.57 -14.72
N TRP A 190 -1.91 0.95 -15.81
CA TRP A 190 -2.12 1.42 -17.18
C TRP A 190 -3.04 0.53 -18.04
N GLU A 191 -3.17 -0.75 -17.73
CA GLU A 191 -3.95 -1.75 -18.50
C GLU A 191 -5.47 -1.49 -18.63
N SER A 192 -5.99 -0.33 -18.22
CA SER A 192 -7.43 -0.01 -18.41
C SER A 192 -7.71 1.47 -18.68
N ALA A 193 -6.78 2.20 -19.31
CA ALA A 193 -7.13 3.42 -20.03
C ALA A 193 -7.77 3.12 -21.41
N ILE A 194 -7.97 1.84 -21.72
CA ILE A 194 -8.61 1.32 -22.92
C ILE A 194 -9.62 0.27 -22.45
N ASP A 195 -10.80 0.72 -22.03
CA ASP A 195 -12.08 -0.01 -22.06
C ASP A 195 -13.21 1.01 -21.87
#